data_AF-A0A7W1RVR4-F1
#
_entry.id   AF-A0A7W1RVR4-F1
#
_cell.length_a   1.000
_cell.length_b   1.000
_cell.length_c   1.000
_cell.angle_alpha   90.00
_cell.angle_beta   90.00
_cell.angle_gamma   90.00
#
_symmetry.space_group_name_H-M   'P 1'
#
loop_
_entity.id
_entity.type
_entity.pdbx_description
1 polymer ?
#
loop_
_entity_poly.entity_id
_entity_poly.type
_entity_poly.pdbx_seq_one_letter_code
_entity_poly.pdbx_strand_id
1 'polypeptide(L)'
;MPANPTFSDTLDGTDQTATFAPILGVVDARGSGAGWNLTVSATSFSDGAGHTLAPGTITAASAACKAGTSCTAATNAITYPLTVRAAAKFFNAAANTGLGKIDVTPTFSGSIPGNSYAGTYTSTVTLAAATGP
;
A
#
# COMPACT_ATOMS: atom_id res chain seq x y z
N MET A 1 9.53 -12.72 0.97
CA MET A 1 8.16 -12.17 0.86
C MET A 1 8.00 -11.16 1.97
N PRO A 2 7.44 -9.96 1.73
CA PRO A 2 7.13 -9.06 2.84
C PRO A 2 6.11 -9.77 3.74
N ALA A 3 6.27 -9.65 5.06
CA ALA A 3 5.30 -10.17 6.01
C ALA A 3 3.93 -9.53 5.75
N ASN A 4 2.86 -10.32 5.84
CA ASN A 4 1.50 -9.80 5.75
C ASN A 4 1.32 -8.72 6.84
N PRO A 5 0.96 -7.49 6.49
CA PRO A 5 0.80 -6.44 7.49
C PRO A 5 -0.38 -6.79 8.40
N THR A 6 -0.11 -6.93 9.70
CA THR A 6 -1.11 -7.17 10.73
C THR A 6 -1.45 -5.85 11.42
N PHE A 7 -2.74 -5.53 11.47
CA PHE A 7 -3.27 -4.40 12.25
C PHE A 7 -3.87 -4.94 13.55
N SER A 8 -3.65 -4.25 14.66
CA SER A 8 -4.37 -4.49 15.91
C SER A 8 -4.79 -3.13 16.45
N ASP A 9 -6.08 -2.94 16.64
CA ASP A 9 -6.64 -1.77 17.30
C ASP A 9 -7.62 -2.22 18.39
N THR A 10 -7.73 -1.45 19.46
CA THR A 10 -8.63 -1.78 20.59
C THR A 10 -9.82 -0.85 20.55
N LEU A 11 -10.97 -1.39 20.16
CA LEU A 11 -12.25 -0.67 20.13
C LEU A 11 -12.63 -0.16 21.52
N ASP A 12 -12.68 1.16 21.68
CA ASP A 12 -13.07 1.86 22.92
C ASP A 12 -14.44 2.56 22.83
N GLY A 13 -15.18 2.30 21.75
CA GLY A 13 -16.48 2.92 21.47
C GLY A 13 -16.38 4.26 20.72
N THR A 14 -15.17 4.70 20.36
CA THR A 14 -14.96 5.88 19.49
C THR A 14 -14.57 5.48 18.08
N ASP A 15 -14.74 6.40 17.12
CA ASP A 15 -14.25 6.20 15.76
C ASP A 15 -12.72 6.26 15.75
N GLN A 16 -12.09 5.16 15.36
CA GLN A 16 -10.64 5.02 15.32
C GLN A 16 -10.15 4.96 13.87
N THR A 17 -8.88 5.33 13.67
CA THR A 17 -8.22 5.25 12.36
C THR A 17 -6.86 4.60 12.53
N ALA A 18 -6.72 3.38 12.00
CA ALA A 18 -5.44 2.68 11.96
C ALA A 18 -4.66 3.12 10.72
N THR A 19 -3.38 3.45 10.88
CA THR A 19 -2.50 3.86 9.78
C THR A 19 -1.27 2.95 9.70
N PHE A 20 -0.84 2.58 8.49
CA PHE A 20 0.33 1.74 8.25
C PHE A 20 1.11 2.19 7.02
N ALA A 21 2.43 2.27 7.13
CA ALA A 21 3.29 2.74 6.05
C ALA A 21 4.51 1.83 5.84
N PRO A 22 4.38 0.72 5.10
CA PRO A 22 5.49 -0.19 4.84
C PRO A 22 6.47 0.43 3.86
N ILE A 23 7.77 0.16 4.04
CA ILE A 23 8.79 0.50 3.04
C ILE A 23 8.91 -0.66 2.06
N LEU A 24 8.67 -0.40 0.77
CA LEU A 24 8.78 -1.35 -0.33
C LEU A 24 10.04 -1.05 -1.14
N GLY A 25 11.06 -1.91 -1.02
CA GLY A 25 12.28 -1.80 -1.83
C GLY A 25 12.04 -2.33 -3.24
N VAL A 26 12.01 -1.41 -4.22
CA VAL A 26 11.93 -1.71 -5.65
C VAL A 26 13.32 -1.60 -6.27
N VAL A 27 13.72 -2.61 -7.03
CA VAL A 27 15.00 -2.61 -7.75
C VAL A 27 14.74 -2.73 -9.24
N ASP A 28 14.91 -1.64 -9.98
CA ASP A 28 14.92 -1.68 -11.44
C ASP A 28 16.35 -1.72 -11.97
N ALA A 29 16.89 -2.94 -12.09
CA ALA A 29 18.22 -3.20 -12.64
C ALA A 29 18.26 -3.23 -14.18
N ARG A 30 17.11 -3.10 -14.86
CA ARG A 30 17.04 -3.31 -16.32
C ARG A 30 17.68 -2.16 -17.10
N GLY A 31 17.70 -0.95 -16.53
CA GLY A 31 18.25 0.26 -17.17
C GLY A 31 17.55 0.66 -18.48
N SER A 32 16.47 -0.02 -18.87
CA SER A 32 15.80 0.15 -20.16
C SER A 32 14.87 1.35 -20.22
N GLY A 33 14.58 1.99 -19.08
CA GLY A 33 13.66 3.13 -19.03
C GLY A 33 12.19 2.75 -19.26
N ALA A 34 11.83 1.46 -19.28
CA ALA A 34 10.45 1.04 -19.58
C ALA A 34 9.43 1.39 -18.47
N GLY A 35 9.89 1.75 -17.27
CA GLY A 35 9.04 1.97 -16.11
C GLY A 35 8.51 0.67 -15.48
N TRP A 36 7.72 0.85 -14.43
CA TRP A 36 7.12 -0.25 -13.64
C TRP A 36 5.90 0.27 -12.89
N ASN A 37 5.07 -0.64 -12.42
CA ASN A 37 3.95 -0.31 -11.56
C ASN A 37 3.82 -1.27 -10.39
N LEU A 38 3.23 -0.77 -9.31
CA LEU A 38 2.89 -1.54 -8.12
C LEU A 38 1.38 -1.62 -8.01
N THR A 39 0.90 -2.84 -7.80
CA THR A 39 -0.49 -3.15 -7.57
C THR A 39 -0.68 -3.67 -6.16
N VAL A 40 -1.81 -3.31 -5.57
CA VAL A 40 -2.26 -3.78 -4.27
C VAL A 40 -3.63 -4.41 -4.44
N SER A 41 -3.86 -5.51 -3.74
CA SER A 41 -5.20 -6.04 -3.52
C SER A 41 -5.36 -6.32 -2.04
N ALA A 42 -6.56 -6.08 -1.51
CA ALA A 42 -6.89 -6.40 -0.14
C ALA A 42 -8.31 -6.96 -0.09
N THR A 43 -8.56 -7.85 0.86
CA THR A 43 -9.92 -8.27 1.21
C THR A 43 -10.52 -7.29 2.20
N SER A 44 -11.85 -7.26 2.30
CA SER A 44 -12.51 -6.58 3.43
C SER A 44 -11.97 -7.13 4.75
N PHE A 45 -11.77 -6.24 5.71
CA PHE A 45 -11.45 -6.63 7.08
C PHE A 45 -12.61 -7.44 7.65
N SER A 46 -12.32 -8.62 8.22
CA SER A 46 -13.32 -9.47 8.84
C SER A 46 -12.84 -10.04 10.17
N ASP A 47 -13.76 -10.18 11.12
CA ASP A 47 -13.55 -10.84 12.41
C ASP A 47 -13.75 -12.36 12.35
N GLY A 48 -14.13 -12.90 11.18
CA GLY A 48 -14.46 -14.33 11.01
C GLY A 48 -15.80 -14.76 11.61
N ALA A 49 -16.53 -13.85 12.28
CA ALA A 49 -17.86 -14.08 12.84
C ALA A 49 -18.99 -13.47 11.98
N GLY A 50 -18.65 -12.91 10.81
CA GLY A 50 -19.60 -12.31 9.88
C GLY A 50 -19.67 -10.79 9.95
N HIS A 51 -18.87 -10.14 10.80
CA HIS A 51 -18.75 -8.69 10.81
C HIS A 51 -17.58 -8.25 9.91
N THR A 52 -17.78 -7.14 9.21
CA THR A 52 -16.77 -6.58 8.32
C THR A 52 -16.63 -5.08 8.51
N LEU A 53 -15.41 -4.57 8.39
CA LEU A 53 -15.14 -3.14 8.36
C LEU A 53 -15.03 -2.63 6.93
N ALA A 54 -15.02 -1.30 6.79
CA ALA A 54 -14.76 -0.64 5.52
C ALA A 54 -13.41 -1.07 4.94
N PRO A 55 -13.28 -1.15 3.60
CA PRO A 55 -12.01 -1.41 2.96
C PRO A 55 -11.00 -0.30 3.27
N GLY A 56 -9.73 -0.68 3.40
CA GLY A 56 -8.64 0.28 3.60
C GLY A 56 -8.45 1.20 2.40
N THR A 57 -7.92 2.40 2.66
CA THR A 57 -7.57 3.40 1.67
C THR A 57 -6.07 3.65 1.69
N ILE A 58 -5.46 3.96 0.54
CA ILE A 58 -4.12 4.52 0.46
C ILE A 58 -4.27 6.02 0.33
N THR A 59 -3.80 6.77 1.33
CA THR A 59 -3.94 8.23 1.39
C THR A 59 -2.80 8.96 0.71
N ALA A 60 -1.64 8.32 0.62
CA ALA A 60 -0.47 8.84 -0.08
C ALA A 60 0.47 7.68 -0.43
N ALA A 61 1.39 7.92 -1.35
CA ALA A 61 2.62 7.14 -1.44
C ALA A 61 3.77 8.03 -1.87
N SER A 62 4.91 7.85 -1.22
CA SER A 62 6.15 8.53 -1.57
C SER A 62 7.16 7.54 -2.13
N ALA A 63 8.10 8.02 -2.93
CA ALA A 63 9.22 7.23 -3.40
C ALA A 63 10.51 8.03 -3.22
N ALA A 64 11.52 7.37 -2.68
CA ALA A 64 12.83 7.95 -2.47
C ALA A 64 13.92 7.02 -3.00
N CYS A 65 14.98 7.64 -3.50
CA CYS A 65 16.20 6.95 -3.85
C CYS A 65 16.81 6.29 -2.61
N LYS A 66 17.16 5.00 -2.70
CA LYS A 66 17.79 4.31 -1.57
C LYS A 66 19.16 4.93 -1.30
N ALA A 67 19.43 5.27 -0.04
CA ALA A 67 20.67 5.92 0.35
C ALA A 67 21.91 5.12 -0.12
N GLY A 68 22.90 5.84 -0.66
CA GLY A 68 24.14 5.24 -1.18
C GLY A 68 24.02 4.61 -2.57
N THR A 69 22.97 4.91 -3.33
CA THR A 69 22.78 4.40 -4.70
C THR A 69 22.50 5.54 -5.68
N SER A 70 22.96 5.39 -6.93
CA SER A 70 22.50 6.25 -8.03
C SER A 70 21.17 5.71 -8.55
N CYS A 71 20.16 6.57 -8.57
CA CYS A 71 18.84 6.23 -9.08
C CYS A 71 18.16 7.47 -9.66
N THR A 72 17.18 7.22 -10.51
CA THR A 72 16.29 8.24 -11.06
C THR A 72 14.99 8.16 -10.30
N ALA A 73 14.59 9.24 -9.64
CA ALA A 73 13.33 9.27 -8.89
C ALA A 73 12.15 8.81 -9.75
N ALA A 74 11.21 8.06 -9.17
CA ALA A 74 10.01 7.62 -9.86
C ALA A 74 8.99 8.77 -9.95
N THR A 75 8.40 8.95 -11.13
CA THR A 75 7.26 9.86 -11.31
C THR A 75 5.97 9.06 -11.29
N ASN A 76 5.16 9.28 -10.25
CA ASN A 76 3.87 8.63 -10.04
C ASN A 76 2.72 9.48 -10.57
N ALA A 77 1.77 8.83 -11.24
CA ALA A 77 0.55 9.43 -11.79
C ALA A 77 -0.73 9.01 -11.04
N ILE A 78 -0.63 8.16 -10.02
CA ILE A 78 -1.78 7.70 -9.25
C ILE A 78 -2.29 8.82 -8.32
N THR A 79 -3.60 9.09 -8.38
CA THR A 79 -4.30 10.03 -7.50
C THR A 79 -4.72 9.36 -6.20
N TYR A 80 -4.56 10.06 -5.08
CA TYR A 80 -4.99 9.62 -3.75
C TYR A 80 -6.07 10.57 -3.19
N PRO A 81 -6.97 10.09 -2.30
CA PRO A 81 -7.00 8.75 -1.71
C PRO A 81 -7.50 7.66 -2.67
N LEU A 82 -6.86 6.49 -2.64
CA LEU A 82 -7.24 5.29 -3.41
C LEU A 82 -7.88 4.25 -2.49
N THR A 83 -9.14 3.88 -2.73
CA THR A 83 -9.80 2.81 -1.96
C THR A 83 -9.45 1.44 -2.50
N VAL A 84 -8.97 0.53 -1.65
CA VAL A 84 -8.55 -0.82 -2.06
C VAL A 84 -9.72 -1.80 -1.90
N ARG A 85 -10.51 -1.98 -2.97
CA ARG A 85 -11.62 -2.96 -3.02
C ARG A 85 -11.30 -4.22 -3.81
N ALA A 86 -10.34 -4.11 -4.72
CA ALA A 86 -9.85 -5.16 -5.60
C ALA A 86 -8.40 -4.84 -5.99
N ALA A 87 -7.78 -5.68 -6.82
CA ALA A 87 -6.47 -5.39 -7.38
C ALA A 87 -6.49 -4.04 -8.12
N ALA A 88 -5.74 -3.08 -7.59
CA ALA A 88 -5.62 -1.73 -8.13
C ALA A 88 -4.16 -1.31 -8.16
N LYS A 89 -3.80 -0.54 -9.19
CA LYS A 89 -2.49 0.11 -9.27
C LYS A 89 -2.46 1.24 -8.25
N PHE A 90 -1.54 1.17 -7.29
CA PHE A 90 -1.39 2.21 -6.27
C PHE A 90 -0.17 3.08 -6.49
N PHE A 91 0.81 2.64 -7.27
CA PHE A 91 1.97 3.45 -7.60
C PHE A 91 2.50 3.08 -8.98
N ASN A 92 3.06 4.04 -9.71
CA ASN A 92 3.83 3.75 -10.91
C ASN A 92 5.08 4.62 -11.05
N ALA A 93 6.02 4.10 -11.80
CA ALA A 93 7.14 4.85 -12.37
C ALA A 93 6.89 5.02 -13.86
N ALA A 94 6.76 6.27 -14.31
CA ALA A 94 6.72 6.63 -15.72
C ALA A 94 7.99 6.17 -16.46
N ALA A 95 7.91 6.13 -17.80
CA ALA A 95 9.06 5.81 -18.64
C ALA A 95 10.25 6.76 -18.34
N ASN A 96 11.46 6.21 -18.34
CA ASN A 96 12.72 6.86 -17.99
C ASN A 96 12.83 7.35 -16.53
N THR A 97 11.88 6.98 -15.67
CA THR A 97 11.90 7.27 -14.23
C THR A 97 11.97 5.98 -13.44
N GLY A 98 12.23 6.08 -12.14
CA GLY A 98 12.17 4.92 -11.27
C GLY A 98 13.33 3.93 -11.44
N LEU A 99 14.47 4.39 -11.95
CA LEU A 99 15.63 3.56 -12.27
C LEU A 99 16.52 3.36 -11.04
N GLY A 100 17.11 2.17 -10.88
CA GLY A 100 18.00 1.87 -9.75
C GLY A 100 17.23 1.31 -8.54
N LYS A 101 17.70 1.62 -7.33
CA LYS A 101 17.09 1.15 -6.07
C LYS A 101 16.23 2.26 -5.47
N ILE A 102 14.95 1.99 -5.31
CA ILE A 102 13.95 2.96 -4.84
C ILE A 102 13.14 2.35 -3.71
N ASP A 103 13.02 3.11 -2.63
CA ASP A 103 12.16 2.78 -1.51
C ASP A 103 10.82 3.50 -1.71
N VAL A 104 9.76 2.73 -1.92
CA VAL A 104 8.38 3.23 -2.06
C VAL A 104 7.64 3.03 -0.75
N THR A 105 7.09 4.10 -0.19
CA THR A 105 6.39 4.08 1.09
C THR A 105 4.93 4.51 0.88
N PRO A 106 4.00 3.58 0.61
CA PRO A 106 2.57 3.86 0.64
C PRO A 106 2.08 4.07 2.08
N THR A 107 1.11 4.95 2.28
CA THR A 107 0.41 5.17 3.54
C THR A 107 -1.00 4.61 3.43
N PHE A 108 -1.24 3.50 4.12
CA PHE A 108 -2.55 2.88 4.27
C PHE A 108 -3.28 3.44 5.48
N SER A 109 -4.57 3.69 5.36
CA SER A 109 -5.47 4.02 6.47
C SER A 109 -6.74 3.17 6.41
N GLY A 110 -7.18 2.68 7.57
CA GLY A 110 -8.47 2.01 7.73
C GLY A 110 -9.29 2.70 8.80
N SER A 111 -10.55 3.01 8.51
CA SER A 111 -11.48 3.54 9.51
C SER A 111 -12.15 2.39 10.27
N ILE A 112 -12.25 2.56 11.57
CA ILE A 112 -12.85 1.62 12.51
C ILE A 112 -13.96 2.38 13.24
N PRO A 113 -15.23 2.24 12.80
CA PRO A 113 -16.34 2.92 13.44
C PRO A 113 -16.51 2.51 14.91
N GLY A 114 -16.85 3.45 15.79
CA GLY A 114 -17.02 3.20 17.23
C GLY A 114 -18.19 2.27 17.57
N ASN A 115 -19.12 2.05 16.63
CA ASN A 115 -20.19 1.07 16.73
C ASN A 115 -19.84 -0.32 16.16
N SER A 116 -18.56 -0.55 15.82
CA SER A 116 -18.08 -1.86 15.39
C SER A 116 -18.03 -2.84 16.56
N TYR A 117 -18.17 -4.14 16.27
CA TYR A 117 -18.11 -5.16 17.30
C TYR A 117 -16.68 -5.32 17.82
N ALA A 118 -16.52 -5.39 19.14
CA ALA A 118 -15.23 -5.68 19.77
C ALA A 118 -14.67 -7.02 19.25
N GLY A 119 -13.50 -7.00 18.62
CA GLY A 119 -12.92 -8.19 18.01
C GLY A 119 -11.66 -7.88 17.22
N THR A 120 -10.99 -8.94 16.77
CA THR A 120 -9.81 -8.83 15.90
C THR A 120 -10.23 -8.93 14.45
N TYR A 121 -10.15 -7.81 13.73
CA TYR A 121 -10.39 -7.78 12.30
C TYR A 121 -9.09 -8.02 11.53
N THR A 122 -9.11 -8.97 10.62
CA THR A 122 -7.95 -9.29 9.77
C THR A 122 -8.26 -9.03 8.30
N SER A 123 -7.26 -8.59 7.55
CA SER A 123 -7.31 -8.44 6.10
C SER A 123 -6.02 -9.00 5.51
N THR A 124 -6.11 -9.64 4.35
CA THR A 124 -4.93 -10.09 3.61
C THR A 124 -4.62 -9.06 2.52
N VAL A 125 -3.48 -8.38 2.64
CA VAL A 125 -2.99 -7.43 1.65
C VAL A 125 -1.92 -8.10 0.79
N THR A 126 -2.16 -8.16 -0.52
CA THR A 126 -1.21 -8.67 -1.50
C THR A 126 -0.64 -7.51 -2.31
N LEU A 127 0.69 -7.40 -2.31
CA LEU A 127 1.44 -6.43 -3.09
C LEU A 127 2.16 -7.14 -4.23
N ALA A 128 2.06 -6.60 -5.44
CA ALA A 128 2.77 -7.11 -6.60
C ALA A 128 3.40 -5.97 -7.40
N ALA A 129 4.52 -6.27 -8.06
CA ALA A 129 5.23 -5.37 -8.96
C ALA A 129 5.17 -5.93 -10.38
N ALA A 130 4.85 -5.09 -11.36
CA ALA A 130 4.77 -5.44 -12.76
C ALA A 130 5.65 -4.52 -13.62
N THR A 131 6.14 -5.06 -14.74
CA THR A 131 6.93 -4.31 -15.72
C THR A 131 6.02 -3.44 -16.59
N GLY A 132 6.45 -2.21 -16.88
CA GLY A 132 5.67 -1.23 -17.63
C GLY A 132 4.84 -0.33 -16.71
N PRO A 133 4.50 0.91 -17.12
CA PRO A 133 3.83 1.89 -16.26
C PRO A 133 2.38 1.57 -15.90
#